data_AF-A0A7C8ANY8-F1
#
_entry.id   AF-A0A7C8ANY8-F1
#
_cell.length_a   1.000
_cell.length_b   1.000
_cell.length_c   1.000
_cell.angle_alpha   90.00
_cell.angle_beta   90.00
_cell.angle_gamma   90.00
#
_symmetry.space_group_name_H-M   'P 1'
#
loop_
_entity.id
_entity.type
_entity.pdbx_description
1 polymer ?
#
loop_
_entity_poly.entity_id
_entity_poly.type
_entity_poly.pdbx_seq_one_letter_code
_entity_poly.pdbx_strand_id
1 'polypeptide(L)'
;MTEDDRSPGFSYGPVSSFRWRTLAQHKGLSLGEAVSDYLKVPKGEAAGLIDFGSVYVRGRIERNPSMILSGGEEICAAFPPYGIRRFYEIDPARVILRDRFILVI
;
A
#
# COMPACT_ATOMS: atom_id res chain seq x y z
N MET A 1 36.60 1.82 3.94
CA MET A 1 35.89 0.58 4.31
C MET A 1 34.57 1.01 4.91
N THR A 2 33.44 0.96 4.19
CA THR A 2 33.06 -0.01 3.16
C THR A 2 32.27 0.70 2.06
N GLU A 3 32.62 0.42 0.80
CA GLU A 3 31.81 0.73 -0.37
C GLU A 3 30.56 -0.17 -0.35
N ASP A 4 29.40 0.37 -0.69
CA ASP A 4 28.43 -0.41 -1.47
C ASP A 4 27.76 0.53 -2.48
N ASP A 5 28.14 0.28 -3.72
CA ASP A 5 27.75 0.91 -4.96
C ASP A 5 26.54 0.17 -5.52
N ARG A 6 25.35 0.79 -5.45
CA ARG A 6 24.23 0.51 -6.35
C ARG A 6 23.43 1.77 -6.63
N SER A 7 23.67 2.36 -7.79
CA SER A 7 22.72 3.23 -8.52
C SER A 7 22.36 2.55 -9.85
N PRO A 8 21.33 2.97 -10.63
CA PRO A 8 20.37 4.06 -10.42
C PRO A 8 18.89 3.63 -10.62
N GLY A 9 17.91 4.36 -10.11
CA GLY A 9 16.52 4.11 -10.50
C GLY A 9 15.46 4.92 -9.76
N PHE A 10 15.06 6.04 -10.37
CA PHE A 10 13.89 6.87 -10.05
C PHE A 10 13.87 7.54 -8.67
N SER A 11 14.52 8.71 -8.62
CA SER A 11 14.18 9.77 -7.68
C SER A 11 12.90 10.47 -8.15
N TYR A 12 11.79 10.28 -7.42
CA TYR A 12 10.62 11.15 -7.51
C TYR A 12 10.14 11.51 -6.10
N GLY A 13 10.71 12.59 -5.55
CA GLY A 13 10.13 13.36 -4.44
C GLY A 13 9.86 12.60 -3.13
N PRO A 14 9.41 13.29 -2.08
CA PRO A 14 9.13 12.63 -0.82
C PRO A 14 7.92 11.72 -1.03
N VAL A 15 8.13 10.41 -0.99
CA VAL A 15 7.04 9.47 -0.72
C VAL A 15 6.49 9.91 0.63
N SER A 16 5.35 10.59 0.63
CA SER A 16 4.71 11.04 1.87
C SER A 16 4.40 9.79 2.66
N SER A 17 5.27 9.51 3.63
CA SER A 17 5.20 8.35 4.48
C SER A 17 4.72 8.83 5.84
N PHE A 18 3.58 8.30 6.25
CA PHE A 18 2.98 8.57 7.53
C PHE A 18 3.30 7.40 8.44
N ARG A 19 3.86 7.70 9.62
CA ARG A 19 4.13 6.69 10.64
C ARG A 19 3.43 7.10 11.91
N TRP A 20 2.66 6.18 12.48
CA TRP A 20 2.00 6.39 13.76
C TRP A 20 1.89 5.09 14.54
N ARG A 21 1.57 5.23 15.82
CA ARG A 21 1.31 4.10 16.70
C ARG A 21 -0.16 4.04 17.03
N THR A 22 -0.76 2.86 16.95
CA THR A 22 -2.14 2.64 17.39
C THR A 22 -2.19 2.76 18.91
N LEU A 23 -3.28 3.33 19.44
CA LEU A 23 -3.54 3.45 20.86
C LEU A 23 -4.37 2.26 21.34
N ALA A 24 -4.44 2.05 22.65
CA ALA A 24 -5.27 0.99 23.24
C ALA A 24 -6.75 1.10 22.83
N GLN A 25 -7.25 2.32 22.62
CA GLN A 25 -8.62 2.60 22.14
C GLN A 25 -8.87 2.13 20.70
N HIS A 26 -7.82 1.88 19.91
CA HIS A 26 -7.95 1.36 18.54
C HIS A 26 -7.99 -0.18 18.50
N LYS A 27 -7.91 -0.85 19.67
CA LYS A 27 -8.04 -2.29 19.77
C LYS A 27 -9.42 -2.72 19.28
N GLY A 28 -9.46 -3.74 18.42
CA GLY A 28 -10.71 -4.24 17.83
C GLY A 28 -11.13 -3.52 16.55
N LEU A 29 -10.51 -2.38 16.20
CA LEU A 29 -10.72 -1.75 14.90
C LEU A 29 -10.05 -2.56 13.79
N SER A 30 -10.63 -2.51 12.60
CA SER A 30 -9.95 -3.00 11.40
C SER A 30 -8.81 -2.06 11.00
N LEU A 31 -7.78 -2.61 10.36
CA LEU A 31 -6.67 -1.83 9.81
C LEU A 31 -7.19 -0.77 8.82
N GLY A 32 -8.18 -1.13 7.98
CA GLY A 32 -8.81 -0.21 7.04
C GLY A 32 -9.45 1.01 7.74
N GLU A 33 -10.12 0.79 8.87
CA GLU A 33 -10.71 1.89 9.66
C GLU A 33 -9.64 2.76 10.30
N ALA A 34 -8.62 2.16 10.91
CA ALA A 34 -7.54 2.94 11.52
C ALA A 34 -6.76 3.79 10.50
N VAL A 35 -6.53 3.25 9.29
CA VAL A 35 -5.88 3.96 8.19
C VAL A 35 -6.78 5.08 7.65
N SER A 36 -8.07 4.81 7.47
CA SER A 36 -9.07 5.80 7.04
C SER A 36 -9.17 6.96 8.03
N ASP A 37 -9.27 6.66 9.33
CA ASP A 37 -9.40 7.65 10.40
C ASP A 37 -8.13 8.49 10.58
N TYR A 38 -6.95 7.88 10.45
CA TYR A 38 -5.68 8.58 10.62
C TYR A 38 -5.35 9.46 9.41
N LEU A 39 -5.46 8.91 8.19
CA LEU A 39 -5.11 9.62 6.95
C LEU A 39 -6.24 10.52 6.43
N LYS A 40 -7.42 10.45 7.05
CA LYS A 40 -8.63 11.18 6.63
C LYS A 40 -9.03 10.90 5.19
N VAL A 41 -8.85 9.65 4.75
CA VAL A 41 -9.24 9.16 3.42
C VAL A 41 -10.48 8.27 3.51
N PRO A 42 -11.29 8.14 2.45
CA PRO A 42 -12.42 7.23 2.42
C PRO A 42 -12.02 5.77 2.69
N LYS A 43 -12.91 4.98 3.31
CA LYS A 43 -12.65 3.57 3.64
C LYS A 43 -12.22 2.74 2.42
N GLY A 44 -12.79 2.99 1.24
CA GLY A 44 -12.40 2.30 0.01
C GLY A 44 -10.98 2.63 -0.45
N GLU A 45 -10.54 3.87 -0.26
CA GLU A 45 -9.17 4.29 -0.58
C GLU A 45 -8.16 3.71 0.41
N ALA A 46 -8.49 3.71 1.71
CA ALA A 46 -7.69 3.05 2.74
C ALA A 46 -7.53 1.55 2.45
N ALA A 47 -8.62 0.87 2.09
CA ALA A 47 -8.58 -0.54 1.70
C ALA A 47 -7.71 -0.75 0.44
N GLY A 48 -7.81 0.13 -0.54
CA GLY A 48 -6.98 0.10 -1.74
C GLY A 48 -5.48 0.29 -1.45
N LEU A 49 -5.12 1.19 -0.53
CA LEU A 49 -3.72 1.37 -0.11
C LEU A 49 -3.17 0.12 0.58
N ILE A 50 -3.99 -0.52 1.41
CA ILE A 50 -3.62 -1.76 2.11
C ILE A 50 -3.44 -2.89 1.08
N ASP A 51 -4.42 -3.13 0.21
CA ASP A 51 -4.34 -4.18 -0.83
C ASP A 51 -3.17 -3.94 -1.80
N PHE A 52 -2.89 -2.69 -2.15
CA PHE A 52 -1.73 -2.32 -2.96
C PHE A 52 -0.39 -2.72 -2.30
N GLY A 53 -0.36 -2.86 -0.96
CA GLY A 53 0.85 -3.13 -0.19
C GLY A 53 1.60 -1.87 0.23
N SER A 54 0.89 -0.73 0.28
CA SER A 54 1.43 0.55 0.73
C SER A 54 1.41 0.73 2.25
N VAL A 55 0.81 -0.22 2.99
CA VAL A 55 0.68 -0.16 4.45
C VAL A 55 1.51 -1.26 5.10
N TYR A 56 2.25 -0.87 6.14
CA TYR A 56 3.11 -1.74 6.93
C TYR A 56 2.63 -1.74 8.38
N VAL A 57 2.53 -2.92 8.98
CA VAL A 57 2.23 -3.10 10.39
C VAL A 57 3.42 -3.79 11.04
N ARG A 58 4.02 -3.16 12.06
CA ARG A 58 5.24 -3.65 12.74
C ARG A 58 6.38 -3.99 11.74
N GLY A 59 6.53 -3.16 10.71
CA GLY A 59 7.57 -3.30 9.69
C GLY A 59 7.31 -4.36 8.61
N ARG A 60 6.15 -5.03 8.61
CA ARG A 60 5.75 -5.98 7.54
C ARG A 60 4.63 -5.41 6.71
N ILE A 61 4.67 -5.63 5.40
CA ILE A 61 3.56 -5.27 4.51
C ILE A 61 2.33 -6.06 4.94
N GLU A 62 1.21 -5.35 5.16
CA GLU A 62 -0.09 -5.95 5.41
C GLU A 62 -1.01 -5.63 4.23
N ARG A 63 -1.71 -6.65 3.72
CA ARG A 63 -2.63 -6.54 2.57
C ARG A 63 -4.08 -6.87 2.93
N ASN A 64 -4.34 -7.27 4.17
CA ASN A 64 -5.68 -7.53 4.66
C ASN A 64 -6.25 -6.29 5.38
N PRO A 65 -7.15 -5.52 4.76
CA PRO A 65 -7.77 -4.36 5.40
C PRO A 65 -8.67 -4.73 6.59
N SER A 66 -9.14 -5.98 6.65
CA SER A 66 -9.94 -6.51 7.76
C SER A 66 -9.08 -7.05 8.91
N MET A 67 -7.75 -6.94 8.85
CA MET A 67 -6.89 -7.29 9.99
C MET A 67 -7.33 -6.49 11.23
N ILE A 68 -7.59 -7.20 12.33
CA ILE A 68 -7.98 -6.58 13.59
C ILE A 68 -6.74 -6.12 14.36
N LEU A 69 -6.75 -4.86 14.79
CA LEU A 69 -5.68 -4.27 15.59
C LEU A 69 -5.77 -4.72 17.05
N SER A 70 -4.62 -5.02 17.64
CA SER A 70 -4.51 -5.35 19.08
C SER A 70 -4.31 -4.10 19.95
N GLY A 71 -3.92 -2.98 19.34
CA GLY A 71 -3.55 -1.74 20.03
C GLY A 71 -2.08 -1.73 20.41
N GLY A 72 -1.36 -0.67 20.07
CA GLY A 72 0.07 -0.51 20.29
C GLY A 72 0.96 -0.91 19.11
N GLU A 73 0.40 -1.29 17.96
CA GLU A 73 1.12 -1.50 16.70
C GLU A 73 1.71 -0.19 16.16
N GLU A 74 2.90 -0.28 15.57
CA GLU A 74 3.39 0.75 14.66
C GLU A 74 2.84 0.51 13.26
N ILE A 75 2.17 1.51 12.70
CA ILE A 75 1.69 1.52 11.33
C ILE A 75 2.51 2.53 10.53
N CYS A 76 2.96 2.12 9.34
CA CYS A 76 3.51 3.01 8.34
C CYS A 76 2.67 2.94 7.07
N ALA A 77 2.24 4.07 6.52
CA ALA A 77 1.56 4.15 5.23
C ALA A 77 2.41 4.99 4.28
N ALA A 78 2.79 4.42 3.14
CA ALA A 78 3.52 5.10 2.09
C ALA A 78 2.59 5.34 0.90
N PHE A 79 2.32 6.61 0.57
CA PHE A 79 1.48 6.92 -0.58
C PHE A 79 2.22 6.64 -1.89
N PRO A 80 1.68 5.77 -2.75
CA PRO A 80 2.27 5.52 -4.06
C PRO A 80 2.12 6.79 -4.93
N PRO A 81 3.18 7.19 -5.68
CA PRO A 81 3.20 8.45 -6.40
C PRO A 81 2.13 8.59 -7.49
N TYR A 82 1.60 7.45 -7.97
CA TYR A 82 0.56 7.39 -9.00
C TYR A 82 -0.76 6.82 -8.47
N GLY A 83 -0.96 6.86 -7.15
CA GLY A 83 -2.08 6.21 -6.48
C GLY A 83 -1.99 4.68 -6.52
N ILE A 84 -3.07 4.01 -6.15
CA ILE A 84 -3.14 2.54 -5.99
C ILE A 84 -3.23 1.78 -7.33
N ARG A 85 -2.98 2.45 -8.46
CA ARG A 85 -3.08 1.86 -9.79
C ARG A 85 -1.84 1.01 -10.08
N ARG A 86 -2.05 -0.27 -10.38
CA ARG A 86 -0.98 -1.20 -10.76
C ARG A 86 -0.76 -1.14 -12.27
N PHE A 87 0.29 -0.42 -12.70
CA PHE A 87 0.62 -0.29 -14.14
C PHE A 87 1.18 -1.57 -14.76
N TYR A 88 1.58 -2.54 -13.93
CA TYR A 88 2.10 -3.84 -14.35
C TYR A 88 1.01 -4.91 -14.46
N GLU A 89 -0.24 -4.60 -14.09
CA GLU A 89 -1.34 -5.53 -14.28
C GLU A 89 -1.96 -5.33 -15.66
N ILE A 90 -2.25 -6.44 -16.34
CA ILE A 90 -3.00 -6.43 -17.59
C ILE A 90 -4.39 -5.89 -17.27
N ASP A 91 -4.74 -4.76 -17.87
CA ASP A 91 -6.09 -4.22 -17.85
C ASP A 91 -6.95 -5.01 -18.85
N PRO A 92 -7.92 -5.84 -18.40
CA PRO A 92 -8.69 -6.68 -19.30
C PRO A 92 -9.48 -5.87 -20.33
N ALA A 93 -9.85 -4.63 -20.03
CA ALA A 93 -10.55 -3.74 -20.94
C ALA A 93 -9.67 -3.24 -22.10
N ARG A 94 -8.35 -3.38 -21.99
CA ARG A 94 -7.39 -3.01 -23.04
C ARG A 94 -7.03 -4.18 -23.95
N VAL A 95 -7.46 -5.40 -23.64
CA VAL A 95 -7.12 -6.57 -24.45
C VAL A 95 -7.89 -6.54 -25.77
N ILE A 96 -7.17 -6.33 -26.88
CA ILE A 96 -7.73 -6.31 -28.24
C ILE A 96 -7.87 -7.73 -28.80
N LEU A 97 -6.89 -8.59 -28.51
CA LEU A 97 -6.86 -9.97 -28.98
C LEU A 97 -6.17 -10.88 -27.96
N ARG A 98 -6.77 -12.05 -27.70
CA ARG A 98 -6.22 -13.09 -26.84
C ARG A 98 -6.30 -14.45 -27.55
N ASP A 99 -5.14 -15.09 -27.69
CA ASP A 99 -5.01 -16.49 -28.11
C ASP A 99 -4.14 -17.27 -27.09
N ARG A 100 -3.99 -18.59 -27.26
CA ARG A 100 -3.15 -19.47 -26.43
C ARG A 100 -1.69 -19.05 -26.36
N PHE A 101 -1.20 -18.32 -27.37
CA PHE A 101 0.21 -17.94 -27.49
C PHE A 101 0.45 -16.42 -27.51
N ILE A 102 -0.59 -15.62 -27.78
CA ILE A 102 -0.45 -14.18 -28.00
C ILE A 102 -1.47 -13.42 -27.17
N LEU A 103 -1.01 -12.38 -26.48
CA LEU A 103 -1.84 -11.36 -25.84
C LEU A 103 -1.48 -10.01 -26.45
N VAL A 104 -2.46 -9.33 -27.06
CA VAL A 104 -2.33 -7.97 -27.60
C VAL A 104 -3.18 -7.02 -26.74
N ILE A 105 -2.56 -5.93 -26.31
CA ILE A 105 -3.10 -4.93 -25.38
C ILE A 105 -2.94 -3.53 -26.01
#